data_AF-A0A931A841-F1
#
_entry.id   AF-A0A931A841-F1
#
_cell.length_a   1.000
_cell.length_b   1.000
_cell.length_c   1.000
_cell.angle_alpha   90.00
_cell.angle_beta   90.00
_cell.angle_gamma   90.00
#
_symmetry.space_group_name_H-M   'P 1'
#
loop_
_entity.id
_entity.type
_entity.pdbx_description
1 polymer ?
#
loop_
_entity_poly.entity_id
_entity_poly.type
_entity_poly.pdbx_seq_one_letter_code
_entity_poly.pdbx_strand_id
1 'polypeptide(L)'
;MSIEPRAEIAPERVLPVWEGTVPVAPETEAQQRVVHRICTRVAPDDLEIGVAELPPGGLQVWIDTPMPVGGRESWVLHHRMAREVSLVGWHCEADADRLLVLGWSAACLHNRVRLLQSGLRRLSDFEHTAQRAVQLEGQNPDDQPAAEVVAATRASIERRLRWPERLAELDGYDRGSGLPHLQLLLAQVVGLEAKVAGACEEHLVMARVLAGAVCEQYARHSDLRRAQRDVLAESRRWVHASSMIRGSATARPSSSGGNRPHMGLAERRIAASVINHGTSRGTPAAVTPRAGHPGSAEDTP
;
A
#
# COMPACT_ATOMS: atom_id res chain seq x y z
N MET A 1 47.84 46.39 2.36
CA MET A 1 46.88 45.33 1.98
C MET A 1 47.23 44.10 2.79
N SER A 2 46.47 43.86 3.86
CA SER A 2 46.69 42.79 4.83
C SER A 2 45.75 41.65 4.47
N ILE A 3 46.30 40.47 4.16
CA ILE A 3 45.52 39.24 3.92
C ILE A 3 45.53 38.50 5.25
N GLU A 4 44.39 38.47 5.95
CA GLU A 4 44.22 37.65 7.14
C GLU A 4 44.28 36.16 6.76
N PRO A 5 44.98 35.31 7.54
CA PRO A 5 45.00 33.87 7.31
C PRO A 5 43.67 33.25 7.74
N ARG A 6 43.18 32.33 6.90
CA ARG A 6 41.97 31.52 7.13
C ARG A 6 42.05 30.78 8.46
N ALA A 7 40.94 30.83 9.21
CA ALA A 7 40.74 30.13 10.48
C ALA A 7 41.10 28.63 10.39
N GLU A 8 41.76 28.13 11.43
CA GLU A 8 42.07 26.72 11.62
C GLU A 8 40.81 25.85 11.60
N ILE A 9 40.84 24.82 10.77
CA ILE A 9 39.81 23.79 10.68
C ILE A 9 39.80 23.04 12.01
N ALA A 10 38.66 23.06 12.70
CA ALA A 10 38.46 22.30 13.93
C ALA A 10 38.74 20.81 13.68
N PRO A 11 39.46 20.11 14.56
CA PRO A 11 39.77 18.70 14.35
C PRO A 11 38.49 17.87 14.32
N GLU A 12 38.46 16.96 13.36
CA GLU A 12 37.48 15.91 13.14
C GLU A 12 37.14 15.22 14.47
N ARG A 13 35.90 15.39 14.94
CA ARG A 13 35.42 14.72 16.15
C ARG A 13 35.27 13.23 15.84
N VAL A 14 36.28 12.46 16.21
CA VAL A 14 36.20 11.00 16.33
C VAL A 14 35.03 10.66 17.25
N LEU A 15 34.02 9.98 16.72
CA LEU A 15 32.90 9.47 17.50
C LEU A 15 33.43 8.46 18.53
N PRO A 16 32.94 8.47 19.78
CA PRO A 16 33.28 7.41 20.71
C PRO A 16 32.79 6.07 20.15
N VAL A 17 33.63 5.04 20.25
CA VAL A 17 33.23 3.65 20.03
C VAL A 17 32.35 3.27 21.21
N TRP A 18 31.04 3.16 20.99
CA TRP A 18 30.09 2.67 21.99
C TRP A 18 30.08 1.13 21.97
N GLU A 19 30.94 0.52 22.79
CA GLU A 19 30.83 -0.91 23.14
C GLU A 19 29.68 -1.10 24.13
N GLY A 20 28.49 -1.35 23.60
CA GLY A 20 27.33 -1.70 24.40
C GLY A 20 26.08 -1.75 23.53
N THR A 21 25.64 -2.96 23.18
CA THR A 21 24.37 -3.21 22.50
C THR A 21 23.23 -2.85 23.45
N VAL A 22 22.83 -1.57 23.46
CA VAL A 22 21.57 -1.15 24.07
C VAL A 22 20.46 -1.89 23.32
N PRO A 23 19.52 -2.57 24.01
CA PRO A 23 18.39 -3.19 23.35
C PRO A 23 17.63 -2.12 22.56
N VAL A 24 17.63 -2.25 21.24
CA VAL A 24 16.86 -1.38 20.35
C VAL A 24 15.39 -1.53 20.75
N ALA A 25 14.69 -0.42 20.98
CA ALA A 25 13.27 -0.48 21.28
C ALA A 25 12.53 -1.17 20.10
N PRO A 26 11.52 -2.03 20.35
CA PRO A 26 10.85 -2.80 19.30
C PRO A 26 10.20 -1.92 18.21
N GLU A 27 9.82 -0.69 18.57
CA GLU A 27 9.34 0.33 17.64
C GLU A 27 10.44 0.78 16.67
N THR A 28 11.66 1.00 17.18
CA THR A 28 12.84 1.36 16.38
C THR A 28 13.25 0.23 15.45
N GLU A 29 13.19 -1.04 15.88
CA GLU A 29 13.45 -2.17 14.99
C GLU A 29 12.43 -2.28 13.85
N ALA A 30 11.15 -2.03 14.15
CA ALA A 30 10.10 -2.01 13.13
C ALA A 30 10.33 -0.88 12.12
N GLN A 31 10.73 0.30 12.61
CA GLN A 31 11.09 1.44 11.76
C GLN A 31 12.31 1.12 10.87
N GLN A 32 13.36 0.49 11.43
CA GLN A 32 14.54 0.05 10.69
C GLN A 32 14.17 -0.89 9.55
N ARG A 33 13.32 -1.90 9.80
CA ARG A 33 12.88 -2.85 8.77
C ARG A 33 12.14 -2.17 7.61
N VAL A 34 11.32 -1.16 7.92
CA VAL A 34 10.61 -0.39 6.88
C VAL A 34 11.58 0.46 6.07
N VAL A 35 12.44 1.25 6.74
CA VAL A 35 13.43 2.09 6.05
C VAL A 35 14.36 1.25 5.19
N HIS A 36 14.88 0.14 5.73
CA HIS A 36 15.70 -0.81 4.99
C HIS A 36 14.98 -1.30 3.73
N ARG A 37 13.74 -1.80 3.85
CA ARG A 37 12.94 -2.28 2.71
C ARG A 37 12.77 -1.23 1.61
N ILE A 38 12.45 0.01 2.00
CA ILE A 38 12.27 1.13 1.05
C ILE A 38 13.60 1.42 0.34
N CYS A 39 14.70 1.51 1.08
CA CYS A 39 16.02 1.84 0.54
C CYS A 39 16.59 0.72 -0.34
N THR A 40 16.47 -0.55 0.05
CA THR A 40 16.91 -1.71 -0.76
C THR A 40 16.19 -1.76 -2.10
N ARG A 41 14.89 -1.45 -2.16
CA ARG A 41 14.15 -1.38 -3.44
C ARG A 41 14.70 -0.31 -4.40
N VAL A 42 15.27 0.76 -3.85
CA VAL A 42 15.83 1.87 -4.64
C VAL A 42 17.26 1.59 -5.07
N ALA A 43 17.99 0.83 -4.26
CA ALA A 43 19.34 0.41 -4.53
C ALA A 43 19.38 -0.59 -5.71
N PRO A 44 20.44 -0.53 -6.53
CA PRO A 44 20.85 -1.64 -7.38
C PRO A 44 21.03 -2.94 -6.59
N ASP A 45 20.78 -4.10 -7.23
CA ASP A 45 20.80 -5.42 -6.60
C ASP A 45 22.18 -5.82 -6.01
N ASP A 46 23.26 -5.18 -6.45
CA ASP A 46 24.64 -5.44 -6.05
C ASP A 46 25.10 -4.61 -4.83
N LEU A 47 24.27 -3.70 -4.31
CA LEU A 47 24.59 -2.87 -3.16
C LEU A 47 23.89 -3.36 -1.88
N GLU A 48 24.67 -3.48 -0.81
CA GLU A 48 24.14 -3.76 0.53
C GLU A 48 23.80 -2.44 1.24
N ILE A 49 22.65 -2.40 1.92
CA ILE A 49 22.15 -1.21 2.60
C ILE A 49 22.14 -1.46 4.10
N GLY A 50 22.93 -0.69 4.83
CA GLY A 50 22.93 -0.68 6.28
C GLY A 50 21.92 0.34 6.83
N VAL A 51 21.21 -0.03 7.90
CA VAL A 51 20.34 0.87 8.65
C VAL A 51 20.57 0.66 10.15
N ALA A 52 20.86 1.73 10.88
CA ALA A 52 20.99 1.69 12.34
C ALA A 52 20.38 2.93 12.98
N GLU A 53 20.14 2.81 14.29
CA GLU A 53 19.70 3.91 15.13
C GLU A 53 20.78 4.99 15.25
N LEU A 54 20.35 6.25 15.17
CA LEU A 54 21.19 7.42 15.40
C LEU A 54 20.80 8.08 16.73
N PRO A 55 21.62 8.03 17.78
CA PRO A 55 21.36 8.77 19.02
C PRO A 55 21.40 10.29 18.81
N PRO A 56 20.50 11.10 19.40
CA PRO A 56 19.50 10.76 20.42
C PRO A 56 18.12 10.32 19.86
N GLY A 57 18.01 10.07 18.54
CA GLY A 57 16.81 9.55 17.90
C GLY A 57 16.87 9.66 16.37
N GLY A 58 16.23 8.71 15.68
CA GLY A 58 16.22 8.62 14.22
C GLY A 58 17.06 7.45 13.70
N LEU A 59 17.18 7.35 12.39
CA LEU A 59 17.92 6.29 11.71
C LEU A 59 18.97 6.87 10.78
N GLN A 60 20.12 6.22 10.70
CA GLN A 60 21.11 6.44 9.66
C GLN A 60 21.05 5.28 8.67
N VAL A 61 21.10 5.62 7.38
CA VAL A 61 21.22 4.70 6.26
C VAL A 61 22.57 4.95 5.58
N TRP A 62 23.29 3.89 5.27
CA TRP A 62 24.54 3.93 4.52
C TRP A 62 24.58 2.77 3.51
N ILE A 63 25.53 2.85 2.57
CA ILE A 63 25.74 1.81 1.56
C ILE A 63 26.98 1.02 1.99
N ASP A 64 26.80 -0.25 2.32
CA ASP A 64 27.87 -1.20 2.58
C ASP A 64 28.35 -1.73 1.23
N THR A 65 29.40 -1.12 0.66
CA THR A 65 30.01 -1.62 -0.59
C THR A 65 31.47 -1.99 -0.34
N PRO A 66 31.92 -3.21 -0.70
CA PRO A 66 33.33 -3.61 -0.57
C PRO A 66 34.25 -2.90 -1.58
N MET A 67 33.69 -2.22 -2.58
CA MET A 67 34.42 -1.36 -3.51
C MET A 67 33.80 0.05 -3.52
N PRO A 68 34.61 1.12 -3.59
CA PRO A 68 34.08 2.48 -3.53
C PRO A 68 33.21 2.76 -4.77
N VAL A 69 31.90 2.85 -4.57
CA VAL A 69 31.00 3.58 -5.46
C VAL A 69 31.54 5.01 -5.53
N GLY A 70 31.73 5.56 -6.74
CA GLY A 70 32.26 6.92 -6.86
C GLY A 70 31.38 7.90 -6.06
N GLY A 71 31.96 8.85 -5.31
CA GLY A 71 31.19 9.71 -4.38
C GLY A 71 30.01 10.46 -5.02
N ARG A 72 30.05 10.71 -6.33
CA ARG A 72 28.92 11.30 -7.10
C ARG A 72 27.75 10.33 -7.30
N GLU A 73 28.02 9.04 -7.44
CA GLU A 73 27.00 8.00 -7.57
C GLU A 73 26.32 7.70 -6.23
N SER A 74 27.09 7.69 -5.14
CA SER A 74 26.57 7.56 -3.77
C SER A 74 25.60 8.70 -3.41
N TRP A 75 25.99 9.95 -3.69
CA TRP A 75 25.13 11.12 -3.46
C TRP A 75 23.78 11.03 -4.19
N VAL A 76 23.79 10.65 -5.47
CA VAL A 76 22.54 10.47 -6.26
C VAL A 76 21.67 9.39 -5.62
N LEU A 77 22.26 8.30 -5.14
CA LEU A 77 21.52 7.20 -4.53
C LEU A 77 20.88 7.60 -3.20
N HIS A 78 21.62 8.24 -2.29
CA HIS A 78 21.07 8.76 -1.04
C HIS A 78 19.92 9.74 -1.27
N HIS A 79 20.01 10.62 -2.26
CA HIS A 79 18.90 11.52 -2.61
C HIS A 79 17.68 10.79 -3.19
N ARG A 80 17.87 9.71 -3.96
CA ARG A 80 16.76 8.87 -4.43
C ARG A 80 16.10 8.13 -3.27
N MET A 81 16.87 7.55 -2.37
CA MET A 81 16.36 6.91 -1.15
C MET A 81 15.58 7.92 -0.29
N ALA A 82 16.16 9.09 -0.02
CA ALA A 82 15.51 10.16 0.74
C ALA A 82 14.16 10.56 0.14
N ARG A 83 14.07 10.63 -1.19
CA ARG A 83 12.81 10.91 -1.89
C ARG A 83 11.77 9.84 -1.59
N GLU A 84 12.11 8.57 -1.72
CA GLU A 84 11.16 7.47 -1.52
C GLU A 84 10.73 7.33 -0.06
N VAL A 85 11.66 7.50 0.89
CA VAL A 85 11.37 7.57 2.34
C VAL A 85 10.50 8.80 2.67
N SER A 86 10.71 9.92 1.99
CA SER A 86 9.85 11.11 2.16
C SER A 86 8.43 10.90 1.60
N LEU A 87 8.24 10.06 0.59
CA LEU A 87 6.91 9.74 0.04
C LEU A 87 6.02 8.98 1.03
N VAL A 88 6.60 8.29 2.02
CA VAL A 88 5.83 7.64 3.09
C VAL A 88 5.51 8.57 4.27
N GLY A 89 6.08 9.77 4.31
CA GLY A 89 5.76 10.80 5.32
C GLY A 89 6.89 11.14 6.28
N TRP A 90 8.07 10.54 6.11
CA TRP A 90 9.22 10.82 6.97
C TRP A 90 10.06 12.00 6.50
N HIS A 91 10.68 12.68 7.45
CA HIS A 91 11.70 13.67 7.18
C HIS A 91 13.04 12.99 6.95
N CYS A 92 13.76 13.44 5.93
CA CYS A 92 15.06 12.91 5.56
C CYS A 92 16.05 14.05 5.28
N GLU A 93 17.31 13.82 5.65
CA GLU A 93 18.45 14.62 5.23
C GLU A 93 19.45 13.69 4.53
N ALA A 94 19.78 14.00 3.26
CA ALA A 94 20.73 13.22 2.48
C ALA A 94 22.03 14.01 2.28
N ASP A 95 23.14 13.32 2.39
CA ASP A 95 24.48 13.82 2.11
C ASP A 95 25.23 12.82 1.19
N ALA A 96 26.49 13.10 0.86
CA ALA A 96 27.32 12.25 0.01
C ALA A 96 27.47 10.82 0.57
N ASP A 97 27.62 10.70 1.89
CA ASP A 97 28.04 9.44 2.52
C ASP A 97 26.93 8.76 3.33
N ARG A 98 25.80 9.43 3.56
CA ARG A 98 24.71 8.90 4.38
C ARG A 98 23.36 9.55 4.10
N LEU A 99 22.31 8.86 4.52
CA LEU A 99 20.94 9.36 4.63
C LEU A 99 20.49 9.28 6.09
N LEU A 100 19.99 10.39 6.64
CA LEU A 100 19.40 10.47 7.97
C LEU A 100 17.87 10.49 7.86
N VAL A 101 17.18 9.69 8.66
CA VAL A 101 15.72 9.64 8.77
C VAL A 101 15.33 10.12 10.16
N LEU A 102 14.71 11.30 10.23
CA LEU A 102 14.53 12.06 11.47
C LEU A 102 13.14 11.89 12.11
N GLY A 103 12.28 11.05 11.52
CA GLY A 103 10.92 10.77 11.99
C GLY A 103 9.84 11.44 11.15
N TRP A 104 8.61 11.52 11.66
CA TRP A 104 7.46 12.05 10.91
C TRP A 104 7.58 13.53 10.58
N SER A 105 7.23 13.91 9.34
CA SER A 105 7.15 15.31 8.92
C SER A 105 5.75 15.67 8.49
N ALA A 106 5.22 16.76 9.04
CA ALA A 106 3.94 17.31 8.61
C ALA A 106 3.97 17.63 7.10
N ALA A 107 5.05 18.21 6.58
CA ALA A 107 5.16 18.54 5.16
C ALA A 107 5.13 17.27 4.27
N CYS A 108 5.85 16.22 4.68
CA CYS A 108 5.87 14.95 3.95
C CYS A 108 4.52 14.22 4.03
N LEU A 109 3.84 14.25 5.19
CA LEU A 109 2.51 13.67 5.36
C LEU A 109 1.45 14.39 4.52
N HIS A 110 1.45 15.74 4.50
CA HIS A 110 0.56 16.50 3.60
C HIS A 110 0.84 16.17 2.13
N ASN A 111 2.11 15.96 1.75
CA ASN A 111 2.44 15.52 0.41
C ASN A 111 1.86 14.14 0.10
N ARG A 112 1.97 13.19 1.03
CA ARG A 112 1.35 11.86 0.90
C ARG A 112 -0.17 11.93 0.77
N VAL A 113 -0.83 12.77 1.57
CA VAL A 113 -2.28 13.03 1.44
C VAL A 113 -2.64 13.48 0.03
N ARG A 114 -1.91 14.46 -0.54
CA ARG A 114 -2.14 14.92 -1.92
C ARG A 114 -1.92 13.82 -2.96
N LEU A 115 -0.87 13.01 -2.79
CA LEU A 115 -0.59 11.89 -3.69
C LEU A 115 -1.69 10.84 -3.65
N LEU A 116 -2.16 10.45 -2.46
CA LEU A 116 -3.25 9.49 -2.29
C LEU A 116 -4.56 10.01 -2.88
N GLN A 117 -4.92 11.27 -2.62
CA GLN A 117 -6.10 11.91 -3.23
C GLN A 117 -6.01 11.96 -4.77
N SER A 118 -4.83 12.25 -5.30
CA SER A 118 -4.59 12.20 -6.75
C SER A 118 -4.69 10.78 -7.30
N GLY A 119 -4.17 9.80 -6.57
CA GLY A 119 -4.30 8.38 -6.86
C GLY A 119 -5.77 7.95 -6.94
N LEU A 120 -6.58 8.32 -5.95
CA LEU A 120 -8.02 8.01 -5.92
C LEU A 120 -8.77 8.57 -7.12
N ARG A 121 -8.47 9.81 -7.54
CA ARG A 121 -9.08 10.38 -8.76
C ARG A 121 -8.71 9.63 -10.03
N ARG A 122 -7.55 8.98 -10.07
CA ARG A 122 -7.15 8.14 -11.21
C ARG A 122 -7.76 6.75 -11.14
N LEU A 123 -7.94 6.21 -9.93
CA LEU A 123 -8.56 4.90 -9.69
C LEU A 123 -10.09 4.92 -9.79
N SER A 124 -10.72 6.09 -9.89
CA SER A 124 -12.16 6.17 -10.17
C SER A 124 -12.52 5.81 -11.61
N ASP A 125 -11.54 5.79 -12.52
CA ASP A 125 -11.74 5.45 -13.93
C ASP A 125 -11.41 3.97 -14.21
N PHE A 126 -12.42 3.21 -14.57
CA PHE A 126 -12.31 1.78 -14.87
C PHE A 126 -12.09 1.47 -16.36
N GLU A 127 -12.14 2.45 -17.26
CA GLU A 127 -12.14 2.20 -18.72
C GLU A 127 -10.93 1.39 -19.16
N HIS A 128 -9.73 1.79 -18.75
CA HIS A 128 -8.50 1.07 -19.08
C HIS A 128 -8.45 -0.35 -18.50
N THR A 129 -9.00 -0.54 -17.29
CA THR A 129 -9.08 -1.88 -16.67
C THR A 129 -10.04 -2.77 -17.44
N ALA A 130 -11.20 -2.23 -17.81
CA ALA A 130 -12.23 -2.96 -18.54
C ALA A 130 -11.74 -3.38 -19.93
N GLN A 131 -11.13 -2.46 -20.68
CA GLN A 131 -10.60 -2.76 -22.01
C GLN A 131 -9.55 -3.87 -21.96
N ARG A 132 -8.61 -3.78 -21.02
CA ARG A 132 -7.55 -4.76 -20.83
C ARG A 132 -8.05 -6.13 -20.40
N ALA A 133 -8.98 -6.15 -19.43
CA ALA A 133 -9.58 -7.38 -18.95
C ALA A 133 -10.37 -8.09 -20.05
N VAL A 134 -11.10 -7.34 -20.87
CA VAL A 134 -11.83 -7.89 -22.02
C VAL A 134 -10.87 -8.43 -23.09
N GLN A 135 -9.76 -7.74 -23.34
CA GLN A 135 -8.74 -8.21 -24.27
C GLN A 135 -7.95 -9.42 -23.76
N LEU A 136 -8.18 -9.87 -22.52
CA LEU A 136 -7.48 -10.98 -21.86
C LEU A 136 -5.95 -10.81 -21.91
N GLU A 137 -5.48 -9.56 -21.99
CA GLU A 137 -4.05 -9.24 -22.19
C GLU A 137 -3.40 -9.92 -23.40
N GLY A 138 -4.18 -10.17 -24.46
CA GLY A 138 -3.70 -10.86 -25.65
C GLY A 138 -3.53 -12.36 -25.47
N GLN A 139 -3.99 -12.94 -24.36
CA GLN A 139 -4.08 -14.39 -24.19
C GLN A 139 -5.19 -14.97 -25.05
N ASN A 140 -4.95 -16.14 -25.62
CA ASN A 140 -5.96 -16.90 -26.33
C ASN A 140 -6.66 -17.89 -25.37
N PRO A 141 -7.99 -17.85 -25.23
CA PRO A 141 -8.72 -18.81 -24.40
C PRO A 141 -8.63 -20.27 -24.87
N ASP A 142 -8.11 -20.55 -26.06
CA ASP A 142 -7.83 -21.93 -26.51
C ASP A 142 -6.53 -22.51 -25.93
N ASP A 143 -5.60 -21.67 -25.49
CA ASP A 143 -4.25 -22.12 -25.11
C ASP A 143 -4.20 -22.70 -23.68
N GLN A 144 -5.16 -22.33 -22.83
CA GLN A 144 -5.17 -22.68 -21.41
C GLN A 144 -6.59 -22.59 -20.81
N PRO A 145 -6.85 -23.27 -19.67
CA PRO A 145 -8.15 -23.21 -18.99
C PRO A 145 -8.59 -21.78 -18.67
N ALA A 146 -9.90 -21.51 -18.79
CA ALA A 146 -10.47 -20.19 -18.52
C ALA A 146 -10.08 -19.60 -17.15
N ALA A 147 -9.97 -20.44 -16.12
CA ALA A 147 -9.54 -20.00 -14.78
C ALA A 147 -8.11 -19.43 -14.79
N GLU A 148 -7.20 -20.00 -15.57
CA GLU A 148 -5.81 -19.55 -15.71
C GLU A 148 -5.74 -18.26 -16.52
N VAL A 149 -6.53 -18.14 -17.60
CA VAL A 149 -6.65 -16.89 -18.37
C VAL A 149 -7.11 -15.74 -17.47
N VAL A 150 -8.15 -15.98 -16.68
CA VAL A 150 -8.70 -14.99 -15.75
C VAL A 150 -7.68 -14.61 -14.67
N ALA A 151 -6.99 -15.60 -14.08
CA ALA A 151 -5.97 -15.35 -13.07
C ALA A 151 -4.79 -14.53 -13.64
N ALA A 152 -4.31 -14.87 -14.84
CA ALA A 152 -3.22 -14.16 -15.48
C ALA A 152 -3.60 -12.74 -15.91
N THR A 153 -4.83 -12.54 -16.38
CA THR A 153 -5.39 -11.21 -16.68
C THR A 153 -5.46 -10.35 -15.42
N ARG A 154 -5.96 -10.90 -14.30
CA ARG A 154 -5.98 -10.22 -13.00
C ARG A 154 -4.57 -9.84 -12.55
N ALA A 155 -3.61 -10.77 -12.61
CA ALA A 155 -2.21 -10.53 -12.23
C ALA A 155 -1.52 -9.48 -13.13
N SER A 156 -1.88 -9.39 -14.42
CA SER A 156 -1.40 -8.33 -15.32
C SER A 156 -1.93 -6.95 -14.97
N ILE A 157 -3.18 -6.87 -14.48
CA ILE A 157 -3.76 -5.62 -14.01
C ILE A 157 -3.16 -5.24 -12.66
N GLU A 158 -2.99 -6.19 -11.75
CA GLU A 158 -2.32 -5.99 -10.45
C GLU A 158 -0.93 -5.38 -10.61
N ARG A 159 -0.09 -5.93 -11.49
CA ARG A 159 1.25 -5.39 -11.80
C ARG A 159 1.26 -3.95 -12.32
N ARG A 160 0.13 -3.43 -12.81
CA ARG A 160 0.02 -2.04 -13.30
C ARG A 160 -0.58 -1.10 -12.27
N LEU A 161 -1.31 -1.64 -11.30
CA LEU A 161 -1.67 -0.89 -10.12
C LEU A 161 -0.39 -0.70 -9.32
N ARG A 162 0.16 0.52 -9.34
CA ARG A 162 1.39 0.84 -8.60
C ARG A 162 1.17 0.95 -7.10
N TRP A 163 -0.07 1.11 -6.65
CA TRP A 163 -0.40 1.39 -5.26
C TRP A 163 -0.24 0.19 -4.31
N PRO A 164 -0.67 -1.05 -4.65
CA PRO A 164 -0.53 -2.20 -3.75
C PRO A 164 0.89 -2.37 -3.20
N GLU A 165 1.90 -2.41 -4.07
CA GLU A 165 3.32 -2.51 -3.65
C GLU A 165 3.76 -1.32 -2.78
N ARG A 166 3.26 -0.11 -3.06
CA ARG A 166 3.57 1.12 -2.33
C ARG A 166 2.89 1.22 -0.96
N LEU A 167 1.73 0.59 -0.80
CA LEU A 167 1.04 0.52 0.47
C LEU A 167 1.67 -0.57 1.36
N ALA A 168 2.07 -1.69 0.76
CA ALA A 168 2.71 -2.80 1.44
C ALA A 168 4.07 -2.45 2.09
N GLU A 169 4.71 -1.35 1.70
CA GLU A 169 5.96 -0.87 2.32
C GLU A 169 5.80 -0.57 3.81
N LEU A 170 4.59 -0.16 4.23
CA LEU A 170 4.29 0.20 5.62
C LEU A 170 3.50 -0.90 6.36
N ASP A 171 3.31 -2.07 5.74
CA ASP A 171 2.53 -3.14 6.36
C ASP A 171 3.20 -3.64 7.64
N GLY A 172 2.39 -3.76 8.70
CA GLY A 172 2.84 -4.21 10.01
C GLY A 172 3.62 -3.17 10.82
N TYR A 173 3.80 -1.94 10.32
CA TYR A 173 4.38 -0.85 11.09
C TYR A 173 3.30 -0.02 11.77
N ASP A 174 3.38 0.08 13.11
CA ASP A 174 2.49 0.96 13.86
C ASP A 174 2.93 2.42 13.71
N ARG A 175 1.97 3.27 13.34
CA ARG A 175 2.22 4.65 12.91
C ARG A 175 1.76 5.60 14.00
N GLY A 176 2.57 5.71 15.03
CA GLY A 176 2.36 6.59 16.18
C GLY A 176 3.17 7.90 16.10
N SER A 177 2.71 8.90 16.84
CA SER A 177 3.48 10.11 17.17
C SER A 177 2.97 10.65 18.50
N GLY A 178 3.85 11.19 19.36
CA GLY A 178 3.43 11.91 20.57
C GLY A 178 2.84 13.29 20.29
N LEU A 179 2.97 13.81 19.06
CA LEU A 179 2.52 15.14 18.68
C LEU A 179 1.09 15.09 18.10
N PRO A 180 0.09 15.76 18.72
CA PRO A 180 -1.33 15.65 18.32
C PRO A 180 -1.60 15.98 16.85
N HIS A 181 -0.92 17.00 16.31
CA HIS A 181 -1.09 17.36 14.90
C HIS A 181 -0.62 16.25 13.94
N LEU A 182 0.51 15.59 14.26
CA LEU A 182 1.02 14.48 13.46
C LEU A 182 0.13 13.24 13.60
N GLN A 183 -0.43 12.97 14.78
CA GLN A 183 -1.41 11.89 14.97
C GLN A 183 -2.61 12.05 14.03
N LEU A 184 -3.18 13.26 13.95
CA LEU A 184 -4.31 13.54 13.04
C LEU A 184 -3.94 13.34 11.57
N LEU A 185 -2.76 13.79 11.15
CA LEU A 185 -2.28 13.59 9.78
C LEU A 185 -2.02 12.11 9.45
N LEU A 186 -1.43 11.35 10.38
CA LEU A 186 -1.21 9.92 10.22
C LEU A 186 -2.53 9.17 10.10
N ALA A 187 -3.52 9.49 10.94
CA ALA A 187 -4.86 8.92 10.84
C ALA A 187 -5.53 9.25 9.49
N GLN A 188 -5.37 10.48 8.99
CA GLN A 188 -5.85 10.87 7.66
C GLN A 188 -5.17 10.07 6.54
N VAL A 189 -3.85 9.89 6.61
CA VAL A 189 -3.06 9.09 5.66
C VAL A 189 -3.55 7.64 5.67
N VAL A 190 -3.66 7.00 6.84
CA VAL A 190 -4.17 5.62 6.99
C VAL A 190 -5.55 5.48 6.36
N GLY A 191 -6.46 6.42 6.64
CA GLY A 191 -7.81 6.41 6.06
C GLY A 191 -7.83 6.56 4.53
N LEU A 192 -6.90 7.34 3.96
CA LEU A 192 -6.77 7.48 2.51
C LEU A 192 -6.11 6.26 1.85
N GLU A 193 -5.11 5.66 2.50
CA GLU A 193 -4.49 4.41 2.04
C GLU A 193 -5.50 3.27 1.98
N ALA A 194 -6.34 3.12 3.01
CA ALA A 194 -7.41 2.13 3.02
C ALA A 194 -8.39 2.33 1.84
N LYS A 195 -8.72 3.59 1.51
CA LYS A 195 -9.54 3.91 0.33
C LYS A 195 -8.84 3.56 -0.97
N VAL A 196 -7.53 3.83 -1.09
CA VAL A 196 -6.74 3.49 -2.27
C VAL A 196 -6.64 1.97 -2.44
N ALA A 197 -6.38 1.23 -1.35
CA ALA A 197 -6.36 -0.22 -1.35
C ALA A 197 -7.72 -0.80 -1.80
N GLY A 198 -8.82 -0.26 -1.25
CA GLY A 198 -10.18 -0.64 -1.65
C GLY A 198 -10.43 -0.39 -3.15
N ALA A 199 -10.07 0.79 -3.65
CA ALA A 199 -10.20 1.10 -5.08
C ALA A 199 -9.37 0.17 -5.96
N CYS A 200 -8.13 -0.17 -5.56
CA CYS A 200 -7.32 -1.15 -6.25
C CYS A 200 -7.98 -2.54 -6.29
N GLU A 201 -8.55 -3.01 -5.18
CA GLU A 201 -9.26 -4.29 -5.15
C GLU A 201 -10.49 -4.28 -6.08
N GLU A 202 -11.21 -3.17 -6.16
CA GLU A 202 -12.33 -3.03 -7.10
C GLU A 202 -11.88 -3.20 -8.56
N HIS A 203 -10.71 -2.67 -8.94
CA HIS A 203 -10.13 -2.91 -10.26
C HIS A 203 -9.83 -4.40 -10.49
N LEU A 204 -9.30 -5.11 -9.49
CA LEU A 204 -9.00 -6.53 -9.58
C LEU A 204 -10.26 -7.39 -9.67
N VAL A 205 -11.31 -7.03 -8.93
CA VAL A 205 -12.63 -7.68 -9.03
C VAL A 205 -13.24 -7.46 -10.41
N MET A 206 -13.24 -6.22 -10.90
CA MET A 206 -13.73 -5.88 -12.23
C MET A 206 -12.98 -6.67 -13.32
N ALA A 207 -11.66 -6.74 -13.21
CA ALA A 207 -10.82 -7.53 -14.10
C ALA A 207 -11.24 -9.00 -14.14
N ARG A 208 -11.39 -9.62 -12.96
CA ARG A 208 -11.81 -11.03 -12.83
C ARG A 208 -13.17 -11.29 -13.48
N VAL A 209 -14.14 -10.42 -13.20
CA VAL A 209 -15.51 -10.56 -13.72
C VAL A 209 -15.55 -10.41 -15.24
N LEU A 210 -14.89 -9.40 -15.80
CA LEU A 210 -14.89 -9.16 -17.24
C LEU A 210 -14.14 -10.24 -18.01
N ALA A 211 -12.96 -10.65 -17.54
CA ALA A 211 -12.22 -11.75 -18.16
C ALA A 211 -13.03 -13.06 -18.13
N GLY A 212 -13.69 -13.35 -17.00
CA GLY A 212 -14.57 -14.52 -16.87
C GLY A 212 -15.75 -14.47 -17.84
N ALA A 213 -16.41 -13.32 -17.97
CA ALA A 213 -17.51 -13.13 -18.91
C ALA A 213 -17.08 -13.33 -20.37
N VAL A 214 -15.89 -12.86 -20.76
CA VAL A 214 -15.34 -13.12 -22.11
C VAL A 214 -15.11 -14.60 -22.32
N CYS A 215 -14.50 -15.30 -21.36
CA CYS A 215 -14.25 -16.74 -21.46
C CYS A 215 -15.56 -17.54 -21.57
N GLU A 216 -16.58 -17.21 -20.78
CA GLU A 216 -17.89 -17.84 -20.85
C GLU A 216 -18.57 -17.61 -22.21
N GLN A 217 -18.52 -16.38 -22.72
CA GLN A 217 -19.14 -16.03 -23.99
C GLN A 217 -18.39 -16.68 -25.17
N TYR A 218 -17.06 -16.77 -25.07
CA TYR A 218 -16.22 -17.50 -26.01
C TYR A 218 -16.58 -19.00 -26.02
N ALA A 219 -16.70 -19.64 -24.85
CA ALA A 219 -17.06 -21.05 -24.76
C ALA A 219 -18.42 -21.39 -25.40
N ARG A 220 -19.36 -20.43 -25.45
CA ARG A 220 -20.69 -20.61 -26.07
C ARG A 220 -20.70 -20.44 -27.59
N HIS A 221 -19.82 -19.60 -28.12
CA HIS A 221 -19.94 -19.11 -29.50
C HIS A 221 -18.67 -19.27 -30.35
N SER A 222 -17.56 -19.66 -29.74
CA SER A 222 -16.23 -19.82 -30.37
C SER A 222 -15.79 -18.62 -31.20
N ASP A 223 -16.25 -17.42 -30.86
CA ASP A 223 -15.90 -16.15 -31.51
C ASP A 223 -15.43 -15.15 -30.46
N LEU A 224 -14.10 -15.06 -30.32
CA LEU A 224 -13.47 -14.19 -29.32
C LEU A 224 -13.75 -12.71 -29.59
N ARG A 225 -13.74 -12.28 -30.85
CA ARG A 225 -13.97 -10.87 -31.20
C ARG A 225 -15.39 -10.44 -30.85
N ARG A 226 -16.36 -11.33 -31.08
CA ARG A 226 -17.75 -11.11 -30.65
C ARG A 226 -17.86 -11.10 -29.13
N ALA A 227 -17.30 -12.10 -28.45
CA ALA A 227 -17.31 -12.15 -26.98
C ALA A 227 -16.75 -10.87 -26.36
N GLN A 228 -15.61 -10.38 -26.87
CA GLN A 228 -14.98 -9.16 -26.41
C GLN A 228 -15.87 -7.92 -26.61
N ARG A 229 -16.45 -7.77 -27.81
CA ARG A 229 -17.32 -6.63 -28.14
C ARG A 229 -18.57 -6.60 -27.28
N ASP A 230 -19.22 -7.76 -27.12
CA ASP A 230 -20.47 -7.88 -26.39
C ASP A 230 -20.25 -7.56 -24.89
N VAL A 231 -19.19 -8.13 -24.29
CA VAL A 231 -18.83 -7.87 -22.89
C VAL A 231 -18.40 -6.41 -22.68
N LEU A 232 -17.64 -5.81 -23.60
CA LEU A 232 -17.23 -4.40 -23.48
C LEU A 232 -18.42 -3.44 -23.63
N ALA A 233 -19.38 -3.74 -24.50
CA ALA A 233 -20.60 -2.95 -24.62
C ALA A 233 -21.46 -3.03 -23.35
N GLU A 234 -21.48 -4.19 -22.69
CA GLU A 234 -22.19 -4.36 -21.43
C GLU A 234 -21.46 -3.73 -20.22
N SER A 235 -20.12 -3.74 -20.22
CA SER A 235 -19.31 -3.21 -19.11
C SER A 235 -19.54 -1.72 -18.87
N ARG A 236 -19.82 -0.93 -19.92
CA ARG A 236 -20.20 0.49 -19.79
C ARG A 236 -21.44 0.66 -18.91
N ARG A 237 -22.42 -0.24 -19.02
CA ARG A 237 -23.61 -0.24 -18.17
C ARG A 237 -23.26 -0.61 -16.72
N TRP A 238 -22.31 -1.53 -16.53
CA TRP A 238 -21.88 -2.00 -15.20
C TRP A 238 -21.06 -0.95 -14.43
N VAL A 239 -20.16 -0.23 -15.10
CA VAL A 239 -19.37 0.85 -14.48
C VAL A 239 -20.28 1.98 -13.98
N HIS A 240 -21.30 2.34 -14.76
CA HIS A 240 -22.31 3.31 -14.33
C HIS A 240 -23.18 2.80 -13.16
N ALA A 241 -23.61 1.54 -13.17
CA ALA A 241 -24.40 0.96 -12.08
C ALA A 241 -23.60 0.84 -10.77
N SER A 242 -22.33 0.45 -10.84
CA SER A 242 -21.45 0.37 -9.66
C SER A 242 -21.15 1.74 -9.03
N SER A 243 -21.03 2.80 -9.85
CA SER A 243 -20.95 4.17 -9.35
C SER A 243 -22.22 4.60 -8.60
N MET A 244 -23.41 4.18 -9.06
CA MET A 244 -24.68 4.48 -8.40
C MET A 244 -24.88 3.70 -7.09
N ILE A 245 -24.48 2.43 -7.05
CA ILE A 245 -24.53 1.60 -5.84
C ILE A 245 -23.54 2.12 -4.77
N ARG A 246 -22.39 2.64 -5.18
CA ARG A 246 -21.42 3.27 -4.27
C ARG A 246 -21.92 4.59 -3.70
N GLY A 247 -22.55 5.44 -4.52
CA GLY A 247 -23.13 6.71 -4.06
C GLY A 247 -24.23 6.54 -3.01
N SER A 248 -25.02 5.46 -3.12
CA SER A 248 -26.09 5.15 -2.16
C SER A 248 -25.59 4.45 -0.89
N ALA A 249 -24.52 3.65 -0.96
CA ALA A 249 -23.92 3.02 0.22
C ALA A 249 -23.16 3.99 1.15
N THR A 250 -22.69 5.13 0.61
CA THR A 250 -22.06 6.20 1.40
C THR A 250 -23.05 7.19 2.00
N ALA A 251 -24.32 7.15 1.58
CA ALA A 251 -25.37 7.91 2.23
C ALA A 251 -25.75 7.22 3.54
N ARG A 252 -25.63 7.93 4.67
CA ARG A 252 -26.21 7.49 5.95
C ARG A 252 -27.66 7.04 5.71
N PRO A 253 -28.13 5.92 6.27
CA PRO A 253 -29.52 5.52 6.14
C PRO A 253 -30.38 6.48 6.94
N SER A 254 -30.82 7.56 6.30
CA SER A 254 -31.91 8.38 6.80
C SER A 254 -33.17 8.07 6.00
N SER A 255 -34.16 7.63 6.76
CA SER A 255 -35.59 7.52 6.48
C SER A 255 -36.12 6.32 5.70
N SER A 256 -37.09 5.70 6.36
CA SER A 256 -38.07 4.74 5.88
C SER A 256 -38.89 5.30 4.71
N GLY A 257 -39.12 4.48 3.68
CA GLY A 257 -40.19 4.77 2.72
C GLY A 257 -39.97 4.11 1.36
N GLY A 258 -40.67 3.00 1.15
CA GLY A 258 -40.99 2.32 -0.11
C GLY A 258 -40.37 2.81 -1.43
N ASN A 259 -39.41 2.04 -1.95
CA ASN A 259 -39.50 1.41 -3.27
C ASN A 259 -38.26 0.52 -3.42
N ARG A 260 -38.41 -0.82 -3.37
CA ARG A 260 -37.31 -1.72 -3.72
C ARG A 260 -37.17 -1.70 -5.26
N PRO A 261 -36.09 -1.15 -5.84
CA PRO A 261 -35.87 -1.35 -7.27
C PRO A 261 -35.64 -2.84 -7.52
N HIS A 262 -36.35 -3.39 -8.50
CA HIS A 262 -36.16 -4.77 -8.95
C HIS A 262 -34.73 -4.93 -9.50
N MET A 263 -33.81 -5.43 -8.67
CA MET A 263 -32.45 -5.75 -9.12
C MET A 263 -32.47 -6.88 -10.16
N GLY A 264 -31.87 -6.61 -11.31
CA GLY A 264 -31.56 -7.59 -12.33
C GLY A 264 -30.67 -8.71 -11.79
N LEU A 265 -30.63 -9.84 -12.51
CA LEU A 265 -29.89 -11.03 -12.08
C LEU A 265 -28.36 -10.78 -12.02
N ALA A 266 -27.86 -9.88 -12.86
CA ALA A 266 -26.47 -9.41 -12.84
C ALA A 266 -26.14 -8.55 -11.60
N GLU A 267 -27.03 -7.63 -11.21
CA GLU A 267 -26.87 -6.79 -10.02
C GLU A 267 -26.90 -7.65 -8.73
N ARG A 268 -27.73 -8.69 -8.71
CA ARG A 268 -27.75 -9.68 -7.62
C ARG A 268 -26.45 -10.49 -7.52
N ARG A 269 -25.81 -10.84 -8.65
CA ARG A 269 -24.52 -11.53 -8.66
C ARG A 269 -23.37 -10.64 -8.18
N ILE A 270 -23.40 -9.35 -8.52
CA ILE A 270 -22.41 -8.37 -8.04
C ILE A 270 -22.59 -8.11 -6.54
N ALA A 271 -23.81 -7.87 -6.06
CA ALA A 271 -24.08 -7.72 -4.63
C ALA A 271 -23.64 -8.97 -3.85
N ALA A 272 -23.93 -10.18 -4.35
CA ALA A 272 -23.48 -11.42 -3.74
C ALA A 272 -21.94 -11.58 -3.75
N SER A 273 -21.26 -11.20 -4.83
CA SER A 273 -19.80 -11.27 -4.94
C SER A 273 -19.09 -10.23 -4.05
N VAL A 274 -19.65 -9.03 -3.92
CA VAL A 274 -19.12 -7.96 -3.05
C VAL A 274 -19.34 -8.30 -1.57
N ILE A 275 -20.49 -8.87 -1.21
CA ILE A 275 -20.78 -9.31 0.17
C ILE A 275 -19.90 -10.51 0.56
N ASN A 276 -19.68 -11.47 -0.35
CA ASN A 276 -18.88 -12.67 -0.06
C ASN A 276 -17.36 -12.43 -0.08
N HIS A 277 -16.87 -11.37 -0.72
CA HIS A 277 -15.44 -11.04 -0.76
C HIS A 277 -15.07 -9.78 0.06
N GLY A 278 -16.04 -8.98 0.49
CA GLY A 278 -15.84 -7.81 1.35
C GLY A 278 -15.70 -8.11 2.84
N THR A 279 -15.82 -9.38 3.26
CA THR A 279 -15.44 -9.78 4.62
C THR A 279 -13.96 -10.11 4.63
N SER A 280 -13.15 -9.16 5.11
CA SER A 280 -11.86 -9.50 5.69
C SER A 280 -12.10 -10.65 6.66
N ARG A 281 -11.42 -11.77 6.43
CA ARG A 281 -11.41 -12.95 7.30
C ARG A 281 -10.70 -12.52 8.58
N GLY A 282 -11.42 -11.83 9.46
CA GLY A 282 -10.98 -11.54 10.81
C GLY A 282 -10.71 -12.87 11.50
N THR A 283 -9.46 -13.06 11.87
CA THR A 283 -9.01 -14.14 12.75
C THR A 283 -9.99 -14.26 13.93
N PRO A 284 -10.49 -15.47 14.27
CA PRO A 284 -11.39 -15.63 15.39
C PRO A 284 -10.68 -15.16 16.66
N ALA A 285 -11.31 -14.22 17.37
CA ALA A 285 -10.88 -13.85 18.71
C ALA A 285 -10.82 -15.13 19.55
N ALA A 286 -9.65 -15.42 20.07
CA ALA A 286 -9.40 -16.53 20.98
C ALA A 286 -10.39 -16.45 22.14
N VAL A 287 -11.22 -17.48 22.27
CA VAL A 287 -11.99 -17.75 23.47
C VAL A 287 -10.98 -18.03 24.57
N THR A 288 -10.81 -17.07 25.48
CA THR A 288 -10.09 -17.32 26.73
C THR A 288 -10.90 -18.30 27.57
N PRO A 289 -10.32 -19.43 28.02
CA PRO A 289 -10.96 -20.27 29.00
C PRO A 289 -10.98 -19.51 30.33
N ARG A 290 -12.17 -19.26 30.85
CA ARG A 290 -12.37 -18.74 32.20
C ARG A 290 -11.92 -19.81 33.20
N ALA A 291 -10.67 -19.73 33.61
CA ALA A 291 -10.13 -20.46 34.74
C ALA A 291 -10.89 -20.07 36.02
N GLY A 292 -11.13 -21.07 36.87
CA GLY A 292 -12.03 -21.03 38.01
C GLY A 292 -11.67 -20.01 39.08
N HIS A 293 -12.68 -19.64 39.85
CA HIS A 293 -12.50 -19.03 41.15
C HIS A 293 -12.83 -20.08 42.22
N PRO A 294 -11.91 -20.36 43.18
CA PRO A 294 -12.14 -21.32 44.24
C PRO A 294 -12.86 -20.66 45.43
N GLY A 295 -13.72 -21.45 46.07
CA GLY A 295 -13.93 -21.43 47.52
C GLY A 295 -14.65 -20.23 48.14
N SER A 296 -15.88 -20.47 48.59
CA SER A 296 -16.31 -20.05 49.93
C SER A 296 -17.29 -21.10 50.46
N ALA A 297 -16.86 -21.75 51.54
CA ALA A 297 -17.68 -22.60 52.39
C ALA A 297 -18.48 -21.74 53.38
N GLU A 298 -19.32 -22.42 54.18
CA GLU A 298 -20.26 -21.91 55.22
C GLU A 298 -21.59 -21.38 54.64
N ASP A 299 -22.78 -21.80 55.09
CA ASP A 299 -23.17 -22.60 56.23
C ASP A 299 -24.60 -23.16 56.03
N THR A 300 -24.86 -24.31 56.65
CA THR A 300 -26.15 -25.01 56.81
C THR A 300 -27.14 -24.19 57.66
N PRO A 301 -28.47 -24.44 57.60
CA PRO A 301 -29.10 -25.67 58.11
C PRO A 301 -30.05 -26.39 57.12
#